data_AF-A0A1A5YJ65-F1
#
_entry.id   AF-A0A1A5YJ65-F1
#
_cell.length_a   1.000
_cell.length_b   1.000
_cell.length_c   1.000
_cell.angle_alpha   90.00
_cell.angle_beta   90.00
_cell.angle_gamma   90.00
#
_symmetry.space_group_name_H-M   'P 1'
#
loop_
_entity.id
_entity.type
_entity.pdbx_description
1 polymer ?
#
loop_
_entity_poly.entity_id
_entity_poly.type
_entity_poly.pdbx_seq_one_letter_code
_entity_poly.pdbx_strand_id
1 'polypeptide(L)'
;MTVLYRKIAAASIAATLHSILLGLLFPTPFGESVKDGYFWSFMTTTPVYMSYVFPAMFTYGIITSLLSDKAGSWIAQKSGDSRLDIMVSGSLHLVFGLVLLWFSLPGAVLYFLTDRLLSKFGSKVKGSAAALSLMIPLLFFALFVGIISIGTA
;
A
#
# COMPACT_ATOMS: atom_id res chain seq x y z
N MET A 1 -3.05 -15.12 13.32
CA MET A 1 -1.79 -15.14 12.54
C MET A 1 -2.03 -15.00 11.04
N THR A 2 -2.94 -15.77 10.42
CA THR A 2 -3.24 -15.66 8.97
C THR A 2 -3.70 -14.27 8.52
N VAL A 3 -4.49 -13.57 9.35
CA VAL A 3 -4.92 -12.18 9.06
C VAL A 3 -3.73 -11.23 9.01
N LEU A 4 -2.82 -11.28 10.00
CA LEU A 4 -1.63 -10.44 10.01
C LEU A 4 -0.72 -10.71 8.81
N TYR A 5 -0.52 -11.98 8.46
CA TYR A 5 0.27 -12.35 7.27
C TYR A 5 -0.34 -11.81 5.98
N ARG A 6 -1.66 -11.86 5.85
CA ARG A 6 -2.39 -11.25 4.74
C ARG A 6 -2.20 -9.72 4.71
N LYS A 7 -2.29 -9.05 5.86
CA LYS A 7 -2.09 -7.59 6.00
C LYS A 7 -0.66 -7.17 5.60
N ILE A 8 0.34 -7.96 5.99
CA ILE A 8 1.74 -7.77 5.58
C ILE A 8 1.87 -7.90 4.06
N ALA A 9 1.33 -8.97 3.47
CA ALA A 9 1.37 -9.16 2.02
C ALA A 9 0.65 -8.05 1.25
N ALA A 10 -0.54 -7.66 1.73
CA ALA A 10 -1.28 -6.55 1.16
C ALA A 10 -0.49 -5.23 1.23
N ALA A 11 0.22 -4.97 2.34
CA ALA A 11 0.94 -3.72 2.55
C ALA A 11 2.15 -3.65 1.61
N SER A 12 2.90 -4.76 1.48
CA SER A 12 4.03 -4.84 0.55
C SER A 12 3.62 -4.60 -0.91
N ILE A 13 2.53 -5.24 -1.35
CA ILE A 13 2.02 -5.10 -2.72
C ILE A 13 1.47 -3.69 -2.95
N ALA A 14 0.56 -3.24 -2.09
CA ALA A 14 -0.10 -1.94 -2.26
C ALA A 14 0.88 -0.77 -2.11
N ALA A 15 1.85 -0.84 -1.21
CA ALA A 15 2.87 0.20 -1.07
C ALA A 15 3.73 0.32 -2.33
N THR A 16 4.12 -0.81 -2.92
CA THR A 16 4.91 -0.83 -4.16
C THR A 16 4.11 -0.21 -5.30
N LEU A 17 2.87 -0.68 -5.52
CA LEU A 17 1.99 -0.16 -6.57
C LEU A 17 1.70 1.33 -6.38
N HIS A 18 1.39 1.75 -5.15
CA HIS A 18 1.10 3.15 -4.84
C HIS A 18 2.32 4.05 -5.05
N SER A 19 3.52 3.60 -4.69
CA SER A 19 4.75 4.38 -4.90
C SER A 19 5.06 4.57 -6.39
N ILE A 20 4.87 3.54 -7.19
CA ILE A 20 5.02 3.61 -8.66
C ILE A 20 3.97 4.58 -9.23
N LEU A 21 2.72 4.48 -8.78
CA LEU A 21 1.64 5.38 -9.21
C LEU A 21 1.96 6.83 -8.85
N LEU A 22 2.44 7.11 -7.63
CA LEU A 22 2.87 8.44 -7.22
C LEU A 22 4.05 8.94 -8.07
N GLY A 23 5.04 8.10 -8.35
CA GLY A 23 6.15 8.44 -9.23
C GLY A 23 5.69 8.86 -10.62
N LEU A 24 4.71 8.15 -11.19
CA LEU A 24 4.14 8.45 -12.50
C LEU A 24 3.33 9.76 -12.47
N LEU A 25 2.46 9.93 -11.49
CA LEU A 25 1.58 11.10 -11.44
C LEU A 25 2.32 12.38 -11.00
N PHE A 26 3.35 12.22 -10.17
CA PHE A 26 4.11 13.30 -9.54
C PHE A 26 5.61 13.01 -9.65
N PRO A 27 6.18 13.06 -10.86
CA PRO A 27 7.59 12.76 -11.11
C PRO A 27 8.54 13.78 -10.48
N THR A 28 8.02 14.91 -9.99
CA THR A 28 8.74 15.91 -9.21
C THR A 28 8.01 16.11 -7.87
N PRO A 29 8.48 15.48 -6.78
CA PRO A 29 7.74 15.41 -5.52
C PRO A 29 7.60 16.78 -4.83
N PHE A 30 8.44 17.75 -5.20
CA PHE A 30 8.45 19.11 -4.67
C PHE A 30 7.88 20.15 -5.64
N GLY A 31 7.23 19.73 -6.73
CA GLY A 31 6.58 20.63 -7.69
C GLY A 31 7.53 21.42 -8.59
N GLU A 32 8.81 21.06 -8.61
CA GLU A 32 9.79 21.59 -9.55
C GLU A 32 9.52 21.13 -10.99
N SER A 33 10.02 21.90 -11.96
CA SER A 33 9.89 21.53 -13.37
C SER A 33 10.75 20.31 -13.70
N VAL A 34 10.21 19.41 -14.53
CA VAL A 34 10.94 18.25 -15.06
C VAL A 34 12.08 18.74 -15.96
N LYS A 35 13.34 18.58 -15.51
CA LYS A 35 14.54 19.03 -16.25
C LYS A 35 15.18 17.93 -17.10
N ASP A 36 15.24 16.71 -16.56
CA ASP A 36 16.00 15.60 -17.15
C ASP A 36 15.14 14.62 -17.97
N GLY A 37 13.95 15.07 -18.37
CA GLY A 37 12.94 14.25 -19.03
C GLY A 37 12.07 13.47 -18.04
N TYR A 38 10.82 13.22 -18.47
CA TYR A 38 9.78 12.64 -17.62
C TYR A 38 10.16 11.25 -17.11
N PHE A 39 10.70 10.39 -17.98
CA PHE A 39 11.11 9.04 -17.61
C PHE A 39 12.17 9.04 -16.50
N TRP A 40 13.17 9.93 -16.60
CA TRP A 40 14.22 10.01 -15.61
C TRP A 40 13.72 10.56 -14.27
N SER A 41 12.84 11.56 -14.32
CA SER A 41 12.19 12.11 -13.12
C SER A 41 11.30 11.06 -12.44
N PHE A 42 10.56 10.26 -13.21
CA PHE A 42 9.81 9.12 -12.69
C PHE A 42 10.73 8.08 -12.03
N MET A 43 11.81 7.69 -12.71
CA MET A 43 12.75 6.69 -12.21
C MET A 43 13.39 7.12 -10.89
N THR A 44 13.83 8.38 -10.80
CA THR A 44 14.49 8.94 -9.61
C THR A 44 13.55 9.19 -8.44
N THR A 45 12.33 9.63 -8.72
CA THR A 45 11.34 9.96 -7.68
C THR A 45 10.64 8.73 -7.11
N THR A 46 10.46 7.65 -7.88
CA THR A 46 9.77 6.44 -7.40
C THR A 46 10.41 5.82 -6.13
N PRO A 47 11.74 5.62 -6.06
CA PRO A 47 12.42 5.19 -4.83
C PRO A 47 12.17 6.11 -3.64
N VAL A 48 12.08 7.42 -3.86
CA VAL A 48 11.77 8.40 -2.82
C VAL A 48 10.38 8.08 -2.25
N TYR A 49 9.35 7.93 -3.09
CA TYR A 49 8.03 7.54 -2.60
C TYR A 49 8.04 6.18 -1.90
N MET A 50 8.75 5.17 -2.42
CA MET A 50 8.86 3.86 -1.79
C MET A 50 9.43 3.95 -0.36
N SER A 51 10.41 4.83 -0.13
CA SER A 51 11.02 5.02 1.18
C SER A 51 10.06 5.58 2.24
N TYR A 52 9.01 6.29 1.84
CA TYR A 52 7.99 6.84 2.74
C TYR A 52 6.72 5.98 2.80
N VAL A 53 6.21 5.58 1.63
CA VAL A 53 4.94 4.86 1.49
C VAL A 53 5.02 3.47 2.12
N PHE A 54 6.12 2.74 1.91
CA PHE A 54 6.23 1.38 2.47
C PHE A 54 6.23 1.39 3.99
N PRO A 55 7.09 2.15 4.70
CA PRO A 55 7.03 2.22 6.16
C PRO A 55 5.68 2.70 6.69
N ALA A 56 5.08 3.73 6.06
CA ALA A 56 3.78 4.24 6.47
C ALA A 56 2.68 3.18 6.34
N MET A 57 2.60 2.48 5.22
CA MET A 57 1.58 1.45 5.00
C MET A 57 1.83 0.19 5.84
N PHE A 58 3.10 -0.21 6.01
CA PHE A 58 3.49 -1.36 6.81
C PHE A 58 3.21 -1.15 8.30
N THR A 59 3.38 0.07 8.81
CA THR A 59 3.10 0.38 10.22
C THR A 59 1.67 0.85 10.42
N TYR A 60 1.39 2.11 10.08
CA TYR A 60 0.09 2.76 10.26
C TYR A 60 -1.02 2.05 9.48
N GLY A 61 -0.77 1.68 8.23
CA GLY A 61 -1.76 0.98 7.39
C GLY A 61 -2.20 -0.35 8.00
N ILE A 62 -1.26 -1.22 8.40
CA ILE A 62 -1.59 -2.51 9.03
C ILE A 62 -2.41 -2.30 10.32
N ILE A 63 -1.97 -1.39 11.19
CA ILE A 63 -2.64 -1.13 12.49
C ILE A 63 -4.08 -0.65 12.25
N THR A 64 -4.25 0.40 11.45
CA THR A 64 -5.58 0.98 11.18
C THR A 64 -6.49 -0.02 10.49
N SER A 65 -5.96 -0.85 9.60
CA SER A 65 -6.73 -1.87 8.90
C SER A 65 -7.21 -3.01 9.80
N LEU A 66 -6.40 -3.43 10.77
CA LEU A 66 -6.82 -4.38 11.80
C LEU A 66 -7.92 -3.80 12.69
N LEU A 67 -7.83 -2.51 13.05
CA LEU A 67 -8.87 -1.83 13.83
C LEU A 67 -10.17 -1.69 13.03
N SER A 68 -10.08 -1.29 11.75
CA SER A 68 -11.23 -1.16 10.85
C SER A 68 -11.96 -2.48 10.66
N ASP A 69 -11.24 -3.58 10.41
CA ASP A 69 -11.84 -4.91 10.28
C ASP A 69 -12.48 -5.36 11.59
N LYS A 70 -11.82 -5.14 12.72
CA LYS A 70 -12.38 -5.50 14.03
C LYS A 70 -13.68 -4.74 14.32
N ALA A 71 -13.71 -3.44 14.03
CA ALA A 71 -14.90 -2.61 14.19
C ALA A 71 -16.03 -3.05 13.25
N GLY A 72 -15.72 -3.31 11.97
CA GLY A 72 -16.69 -3.77 11.00
C GLY A 72 -17.31 -5.12 11.39
N SER A 73 -16.47 -6.09 11.76
CA SER A 73 -16.94 -7.40 12.20
C SER A 73 -17.77 -7.33 13.48
N TRP A 74 -17.41 -6.46 14.43
CA TRP A 74 -18.19 -6.27 15.66
C TRP A 74 -19.58 -5.68 15.37
N ILE A 75 -19.67 -4.68 14.51
CA ILE A 75 -20.96 -4.08 14.12
C ILE A 75 -21.82 -5.08 13.35
N ALA A 76 -21.24 -5.81 12.40
CA ALA A 76 -21.94 -6.84 11.62
C ALA A 76 -22.52 -7.96 12.50
N GLN A 77 -21.77 -8.40 13.52
CA GLN A 77 -22.25 -9.40 14.48
C GLN A 77 -23.41 -8.86 15.32
N LYS A 78 -23.34 -7.59 15.74
CA LYS A 78 -24.38 -6.97 16.57
C LYS A 78 -25.67 -6.69 15.78
N SER A 79 -25.56 -6.37 14.49
CA SER A 79 -26.71 -6.08 13.62
C SER A 79 -27.32 -7.32 12.97
N GLY A 80 -26.57 -8.42 12.86
CA GLY A 80 -26.95 -9.58 12.05
C GLY A 80 -26.80 -9.38 10.54
N ASP A 81 -26.26 -8.25 10.08
CA ASP A 81 -26.03 -7.96 8.66
C ASP A 81 -24.54 -8.04 8.31
N SER A 82 -24.17 -9.08 7.57
CA SER A 82 -22.78 -9.33 7.13
C SER A 82 -22.24 -8.29 6.16
N ARG A 83 -23.10 -7.53 5.47
CA ARG A 83 -22.68 -6.44 4.57
C ARG A 83 -22.00 -5.32 5.35
N LEU A 84 -22.37 -5.11 6.61
CA LEU A 84 -21.78 -4.08 7.46
C LEU A 84 -20.31 -4.32 7.75
N ASP A 85 -19.80 -5.56 7.67
CA ASP A 85 -18.37 -5.83 7.87
C ASP A 85 -17.53 -5.07 6.83
N ILE A 86 -17.92 -5.20 5.55
CA ILE A 86 -17.22 -4.56 4.44
C ILE A 86 -17.50 -3.06 4.42
N MET A 87 -18.75 -2.65 4.63
CA MET A 87 -19.13 -1.23 4.59
C MET A 87 -18.41 -0.43 5.68
N VAL A 88 -18.47 -0.88 6.94
CA VAL A 88 -17.83 -0.19 8.06
C VAL A 88 -16.31 -0.24 7.95
N SER A 89 -15.72 -1.40 7.68
CA SER A 89 -14.25 -1.50 7.56
C SER A 89 -13.74 -0.65 6.38
N GLY A 90 -14.46 -0.65 5.27
CA GLY A 90 -14.15 0.18 4.10
C GLY A 90 -14.25 1.67 4.42
N SER A 91 -15.35 2.12 5.04
CA SER A 91 -15.50 3.51 5.46
C SER A 91 -14.39 3.95 6.42
N LEU A 92 -14.04 3.12 7.40
CA LEU A 92 -12.94 3.42 8.33
C LEU A 92 -11.58 3.48 7.62
N HIS A 93 -11.32 2.61 6.62
CA HIS A 93 -10.12 2.73 5.78
C HIS A 93 -10.05 4.04 5.02
N LEU A 94 -11.17 4.51 4.47
CA LEU A 94 -11.22 5.81 3.81
C LEU A 94 -10.93 6.94 4.80
N VAL A 95 -11.55 6.91 5.99
CA VAL A 95 -11.32 7.91 7.04
C VAL A 95 -9.87 7.93 7.50
N PHE A 96 -9.26 6.79 7.82
CA PHE A 96 -7.84 6.72 8.18
C PHE A 96 -6.93 7.07 7.00
N GLY A 97 -7.36 6.73 5.78
CA GLY A 97 -6.69 7.09 4.54
C GLY A 97 -6.67 8.58 4.23
N LEU A 98 -7.47 9.40 4.91
CA LEU A 98 -7.49 10.86 4.72
C LEU A 98 -6.38 11.61 5.47
N VAL A 99 -5.49 10.92 6.20
CA VAL A 99 -4.41 11.55 7.00
C VAL A 99 -3.51 12.49 6.20
N LEU A 100 -3.23 12.18 4.93
CA LEU A 100 -2.54 13.03 3.95
C LEU A 100 -3.42 13.29 2.71
N LEU A 101 -4.74 13.33 2.90
CA LEU A 101 -5.73 13.61 1.87
C LEU A 101 -5.49 12.81 0.58
N TRP A 102 -5.30 13.49 -0.54
CA TRP A 102 -5.18 12.92 -1.88
C TRP A 102 -3.92 12.06 -2.10
N PHE A 103 -2.90 12.17 -1.24
CA PHE A 103 -1.70 11.32 -1.34
C PHE A 103 -1.88 9.98 -0.65
N SER A 104 -2.50 9.94 0.54
CA SER A 104 -2.69 8.69 1.29
C SER A 104 -3.99 7.96 0.94
N LEU A 105 -5.02 8.68 0.49
CA LEU A 105 -6.33 8.07 0.21
C LEU A 105 -6.27 7.01 -0.90
N PRO A 106 -5.63 7.25 -2.06
CA PRO A 106 -5.49 6.20 -3.08
C PRO A 106 -4.70 5.00 -2.56
N GLY A 107 -3.67 5.24 -1.75
CA GLY A 107 -2.89 4.19 -1.10
C GLY A 107 -3.74 3.35 -0.14
N ALA A 108 -4.60 3.98 0.67
CA ALA A 108 -5.51 3.29 1.57
C ALA A 108 -6.56 2.46 0.81
N VAL A 109 -7.08 2.98 -0.30
CA VAL A 109 -7.98 2.23 -1.20
C VAL A 109 -7.27 1.02 -1.81
N LEU A 110 -6.07 1.20 -2.37
CA LEU A 110 -5.26 0.11 -2.93
C LEU A 110 -4.96 -0.96 -1.87
N TYR A 111 -4.63 -0.53 -0.66
CA TYR A 111 -4.37 -1.44 0.45
C TYR A 111 -5.60 -2.24 0.84
N PHE A 112 -6.74 -1.58 1.03
CA PHE A 112 -8.01 -2.24 1.35
C PHE A 112 -8.43 -3.25 0.27
N LEU A 113 -8.34 -2.86 -1.00
CA LEU A 113 -8.69 -3.73 -2.13
C LEU A 113 -7.76 -4.94 -2.19
N THR A 114 -6.46 -4.73 -2.04
CA THR A 114 -5.47 -5.82 -2.05
C THR A 114 -5.70 -6.78 -0.90
N ASP A 115 -5.96 -6.29 0.32
CA ASP A 115 -6.28 -7.14 1.48
C ASP A 115 -7.56 -7.97 1.24
N ARG A 116 -8.61 -7.35 0.68
CA ARG A 116 -9.87 -8.05 0.39
C ARG A 116 -9.72 -9.06 -0.76
N LEU A 117 -8.95 -8.76 -1.80
CA LEU A 117 -8.63 -9.72 -2.86
C LEU A 117 -7.87 -10.92 -2.31
N LEU A 118 -6.81 -10.69 -1.52
CA LEU A 118 -6.07 -11.77 -0.87
C LEU A 118 -6.94 -12.60 0.08
N SER A 119 -7.94 -11.99 0.71
CA SER A 119 -8.91 -12.72 1.54
C SER A 119 -9.83 -13.64 0.73
N LYS A 120 -10.19 -13.24 -0.50
CA LYS A 120 -11.10 -13.98 -1.39
C LYS A 120 -10.42 -15.15 -2.10
N PHE A 121 -9.11 -15.08 -2.35
CA PHE A 121 -8.38 -16.16 -3.04
C PHE A 121 -8.20 -17.45 -2.22
N GLY A 122 -8.88 -17.59 -1.07
CA GLY A 122 -9.16 -18.87 -0.40
C GLY A 122 -7.96 -19.58 0.24
N SER A 123 -6.73 -19.23 -0.15
CA SER A 123 -5.51 -19.75 0.44
C SER A 123 -5.13 -18.92 1.66
N LYS A 124 -5.04 -19.56 2.82
CA LYS A 124 -4.47 -18.94 4.02
C LYS A 124 -3.06 -18.45 3.65
N VAL A 125 -2.85 -17.14 3.59
CA VAL A 125 -1.52 -16.56 3.38
C VAL A 125 -0.61 -17.11 4.48
N LYS A 126 0.35 -17.95 4.07
CA LYS A 126 1.33 -18.55 4.97
C LYS A 126 2.33 -17.48 5.40
N GLY A 127 2.93 -17.66 6.58
CA GLY A 127 3.97 -16.77 7.07
C GLY A 127 5.13 -16.62 6.08
N SER A 128 5.52 -17.71 5.40
CA SER A 128 6.54 -17.68 4.34
C SER A 128 6.15 -16.81 3.14
N ALA A 129 4.89 -16.85 2.70
CA ALA A 129 4.40 -16.00 1.61
C ALA A 129 4.36 -14.52 2.04
N ALA A 130 3.96 -14.24 3.29
CA ALA A 130 4.03 -12.89 3.83
C ALA A 130 5.47 -12.38 3.94
N ALA A 131 6.41 -13.20 4.42
CA ALA A 131 7.82 -12.86 4.46
C ALA A 131 8.39 -12.62 3.05
N LEU A 132 8.05 -13.49 2.09
CA LEU A 132 8.47 -13.33 0.69
C LEU A 132 7.88 -12.06 0.06
N SER A 133 6.65 -11.67 0.42
CA SER A 133 6.05 -10.44 -0.09
C SER A 133 6.84 -9.18 0.28
N LEU A 134 7.57 -9.18 1.40
CA LEU A 134 8.44 -8.06 1.80
C LEU A 134 9.58 -7.84 0.80
N MET A 135 9.93 -8.86 0.02
CA MET A 135 10.91 -8.71 -1.06
C MET A 135 10.37 -7.88 -2.22
N ILE A 136 9.05 -7.77 -2.40
CA ILE A 136 8.46 -6.98 -3.51
C ILE A 136 8.92 -5.52 -3.46
N PRO A 137 8.68 -4.76 -2.36
CA PRO A 137 9.15 -3.37 -2.30
C PRO A 137 10.67 -3.26 -2.35
N LEU A 138 11.42 -4.21 -1.76
CA LEU A 138 12.89 -4.18 -1.78
C LEU A 138 13.47 -4.42 -3.19
N LEU A 139 12.93 -5.39 -3.93
CA LEU A 139 13.37 -5.71 -5.29
C LEU A 139 13.03 -4.58 -6.26
N PHE A 140 11.85 -3.99 -6.16
CA PHE A 140 11.50 -2.82 -6.97
C PHE A 140 12.38 -1.62 -6.61
N PHE A 141 12.60 -1.34 -5.32
CA PHE A 141 13.50 -0.27 -4.90
C PHE A 141 14.91 -0.47 -5.47
N ALA A 142 15.48 -1.67 -5.34
CA ALA A 142 16.78 -2.02 -5.88
C ALA A 142 16.83 -1.91 -7.41
N LEU A 143 15.76 -2.31 -8.10
CA LEU A 143 15.63 -2.18 -9.55
C LEU A 143 15.71 -0.70 -9.99
N PHE A 144 14.91 0.18 -9.39
CA PHE A 144 14.94 1.60 -9.72
C PHE A 144 16.30 2.23 -9.41
N VAL A 145 16.86 1.98 -8.22
CA VAL A 145 18.21 2.50 -7.85
C VAL A 145 19.29 1.97 -8.78
N GLY A 146 19.22 0.70 -9.20
CA GLY A 146 20.15 0.10 -10.14
C GLY A 146 20.09 0.77 -11.52
N ILE A 147 18.88 0.99 -12.05
CA ILE A 147 18.68 1.70 -13.33
C ILE A 147 19.25 3.11 -13.25
N ILE A 148 18.99 3.84 -12.16
CA ILE A 148 19.52 5.19 -11.95
C ILE A 148 21.05 5.15 -11.96
N SER A 149 21.64 4.25 -11.18
CA SER A 149 23.11 4.17 -11.03
C SER A 149 23.82 3.86 -12.35
N ILE A 150 23.24 3.00 -13.20
CA ILE A 150 23.78 2.68 -14.53
C ILE A 150 23.59 3.86 -15.50
N GLY A 151 22.45 4.55 -15.44
CA GLY A 151 22.15 5.66 -16.35
C GLY A 151 22.92 6.96 -16.05
N THR A 152 23.49 7.09 -14.84
CA THR A 152 24.36 8.22 -14.46
C THR A 152 25.86 7.95 -14.59
N ALA A 153 26.25 6.70 -14.87
CA ALA A 153 27.64 6.29 -15.06
C ALA A 153 28.10 6.52 -16.51
#